data_AF-A0A2M7BV78-F1
#
_entry.id   AF-A0A2M7BV78-F1
#
_cell.length_a   1.000
_cell.length_b   1.000
_cell.length_c   1.000
_cell.angle_alpha   90.00
_cell.angle_beta   90.00
_cell.angle_gamma   90.00
#
_symmetry.space_group_name_H-M   'P 1'
#
loop_
_entity.id
_entity.type
_entity.pdbx_description
1 polymer ?
#
loop_
_entity_poly.entity_id
_entity_poly.type
_entity_poly.pdbx_seq_one_letter_code
_entity_poly.pdbx_strand_id
1 'polypeptide(L)' 'EEGTEAAAATAVVMELKSVGPSIAVFRADHPFIFLIQDNQSGNILFLGRVINPGQ' A
#
# COMPACT_ATOMS: atom_id res chain seq x y z
N GLU A 1 5.48 -5.24 -8.64
CA GLU A 1 5.37 -5.03 -7.19
C GLU A 1 6.39 -5.92 -6.49
N GLU A 2 7.52 -5.36 -6.08
CA GLU A 2 8.50 -5.99 -5.17
C GLU A 2 8.19 -5.70 -3.69
N GLY A 3 6.89 -5.60 -3.33
CA GLY A 3 6.42 -5.84 -1.96
C GLY A 3 6.34 -7.35 -1.65
N THR A 4 7.02 -8.15 -2.46
CA THR A 4 6.78 -9.57 -2.81
C THR A 4 6.97 -10.55 -1.67
N GLU A 5 7.84 -10.26 -0.71
CA GLU A 5 8.11 -11.20 0.39
C GLU A 5 7.19 -10.98 1.60
N ALA A 6 6.76 -9.74 1.86
CA ALA A 6 5.98 -9.39 3.06
C ALA A 6 4.52 -9.87 2.98
N ALA A 7 3.92 -9.87 1.78
CA ALA A 7 2.58 -10.42 1.58
C ALA A 7 2.54 -11.95 1.77
N ALA A 8 3.61 -12.66 1.40
CA ALA A 8 3.69 -14.12 1.49
C ALA A 8 3.78 -14.62 2.95
N ALA A 9 4.55 -13.95 3.81
CA ALA A 9 4.67 -14.31 5.23
C ALA A 9 3.37 -14.07 6.03
N THR A 10 2.58 -13.06 5.65
CA THR A 10 1.34 -12.71 6.34
C THR A 10 0.18 -13.67 6.02
N ALA A 11 0.17 -14.26 4.82
CA ALA A 11 -0.84 -15.23 4.38
C ALA A 11 -0.80 -16.55 5.19
N VAL A 12 0.39 -17.06 5.49
CA VAL A 12 0.57 -18.35 6.19
C VAL A 12 0.16 -18.26 7.67
N VAL A 13 0.35 -17.09 8.31
CA VAL A 13 0.06 -16.90 9.75
C VAL A 13 -1.43 -16.68 10.03
N MET A 14 -2.16 -16.01 9.14
CA MET A 14 -3.61 -15.79 9.25
C MET A 14 -4.41 -17.09 9.10
N GLU A 15 -3.96 -18.03 8.27
CA GLU A 15 -4.62 -19.33 8.05
C GLU A 15 -4.65 -20.21 9.31
N LEU A 16 -3.73 -19.97 10.25
CA LEU A 16 -3.56 -20.79 11.46
C LEU A 16 -4.24 -20.23 12.71
N LYS A 17 -4.64 -18.94 12.75
CA LYS A 17 -5.13 -18.29 13.99
C LYS A 17 -6.19 -17.19 13.74
N SER A 18 -7.43 -17.49 14.11
CA SER A 18 -8.48 -16.55 14.57
C SER A 18 -9.19 -15.63 13.55
N VAL A 19 -10.48 -15.35 13.83
CA VAL A 19 -11.27 -14.28 13.20
C VAL A 19 -10.68 -12.93 13.62
N GLY A 20 -9.80 -12.38 12.79
CA GLY A 20 -9.10 -11.11 13.02
C GLY A 20 -9.99 -9.87 12.79
N PRO A 21 -9.53 -8.69 13.24
CA PRO A 21 -10.25 -7.42 13.11
C PRO A 21 -10.56 -7.10 11.65
N SER A 22 -11.67 -6.40 11.39
CA SER A 22 -12.08 -6.02 10.04
C SER A 22 -10.95 -5.28 9.33
N ILE A 23 -10.34 -5.93 8.34
CA ILE A 23 -9.24 -5.38 7.55
C ILE A 23 -9.76 -4.14 6.83
N ALA A 24 -9.10 -3.00 7.04
CA ALA A 24 -9.43 -1.78 6.32
C ALA A 24 -9.10 -1.97 4.84
N VAL A 25 -10.10 -1.82 3.98
CA VAL A 25 -9.94 -1.98 2.53
C VAL A 25 -9.62 -0.62 1.92
N PHE A 26 -8.43 -0.49 1.36
CA PHE A 26 -8.04 0.67 0.55
C PHE A 26 -8.25 0.36 -0.94
N ARG A 27 -9.01 1.20 -1.65
CA ARG A 27 -9.26 1.08 -3.10
C ARG A 27 -8.81 2.35 -3.80
N ALA A 28 -7.76 2.27 -4.59
CA ALA A 28 -7.26 3.36 -5.44
C ALA A 28 -7.81 3.25 -6.87
N ASP A 29 -9.14 3.09 -7.00
CA ASP A 29 -9.87 2.94 -8.27
C ASP A 29 -10.44 4.28 -8.80
N HIS A 30 -10.04 5.39 -8.20
CA HIS A 30 -10.46 6.75 -8.49
C HIS A 30 -9.28 7.70 -8.24
N PRO A 31 -9.35 8.98 -8.69
CA PRO A 31 -8.21 9.89 -8.57
C PRO A 31 -7.67 10.01 -7.15
N PHE A 32 -6.35 9.89 -7.01
CA PHE A 32 -5.66 9.96 -5.72
C PHE A 32 -4.38 10.79 -5.82
N ILE A 33 -3.92 11.27 -4.67
CA ILE A 33 -2.63 11.96 -4.53
C ILE A 33 -1.63 10.94 -3.96
N PHE A 34 -0.40 11.01 -4.44
CA PHE A 34 0.70 10.23 -3.88
C PHE A 34 1.89 11.13 -3.60
N LEU A 35 2.71 10.70 -2.65
CA LEU A 35 4.02 11.27 -2.40
C LEU A 35 5.01 10.12 -2.23
N ILE A 36 6.22 10.33 -2.73
CA ILE A 36 7.38 9.50 -2.41
C ILE A 36 8.26 10.37 -1.53
N GLN A 37 8.55 9.87 -0.34
CA GLN A 37 9.26 10.60 0.68
C GLN A 37 10.46 9.80 1.14
N ASP A 38 11.57 10.49 1.40
CA ASP A 38 12.65 9.90 2.18
C ASP A 38 12.21 9.81 3.64
N ASN A 39 12.08 8.58 4.16
CA ASN A 39 11.51 8.34 5.49
C ASN A 39 12.37 8.89 6.63
N GLN A 40 13.68 9.11 6.44
CA GLN A 40 14.56 9.59 7.50
C GLN A 40 14.53 11.11 7.64
N SER A 41 14.65 11.83 6.53
CA SER A 41 14.66 13.29 6.49
C SER A 41 13.27 13.91 6.38
N GLY A 42 12.27 13.13 5.98
CA GLY A 42 10.94 13.63 5.65
C GLY A 42 10.90 14.43 4.34
N ASN A 43 11.98 14.42 3.57
CA ASN A 43 12.03 15.14 2.30
C ASN A 43 11.09 14.50 1.28
N ILE A 44 10.23 15.32 0.70
CA ILE A 44 9.37 14.90 -0.40
C ILE A 44 10.25 14.81 -1.65
N LEU A 45 10.46 13.60 -2.14
CA LEU A 45 11.21 13.33 -3.35
C LEU A 45 10.33 13.54 -4.58
N PHE A 46 9.07 13.11 -4.48
CA PHE A 46 8.06 13.28 -5.51
C PHE A 46 6.69 13.56 -4.90
N LEU A 47 5.91 14.43 -5.54
CA LEU A 47 4.52 14.69 -5.20
C LEU A 47 3.71 14.75 -6.49
N GLY A 48 2.60 14.01 -6.54
CA GLY A 48 1.79 13.94 -7.73
C GLY A 48 0.36 13.53 -7.46
N ARG A 49 -0.45 13.59 -8.52
CA ARG A 49 -1.82 13.08 -8.52
C ARG A 49 -1.99 12.16 -9.73
N VAL A 50 -2.70 11.07 -9.53
CA VAL A 50 -3.11 10.16 -10.60
C VAL A 50 -4.58 10.43 -10.89
N ILE A 51 -4.88 10.91 -12.09
CA ILE A 51 -6.26 11.16 -12.54
C ILE A 51 -6.72 10.05 -13.49
N ASN A 52 -5.83 9.57 -14.36
CA ASN A 52 -6.07 8.45 -15.25
C ASN A 52 -4.79 7.60 -15.35
N PRO A 53 -4.74 6.41 -14.72
CA PRO A 53 -3.54 5.57 -14.67
C PRO A 53 -3.26 4.81 -15.98
N GLY A 54 -4.19 4.84 -16.95
CA GLY A 54 -4.10 4.09 -18.21
C GLY A 54 -3.81 4.94 -19.45
N GLN A 55 -3.42 6.20 -19.28
CA GLN A 55 -2.89 7.01 -20.39
C GLN A 55 -1.40 6.78 -20.59
#